data_AF-Q75HL6-F1
#
_entry.id   AF-Q75HL6-F1
#
_cell.length_a   1.000
_cell.length_b   1.000
_cell.length_c   1.000
_cell.angle_alpha   90.00
_cell.angle_beta   90.00
_cell.angle_gamma   90.00
#
_symmetry.space_group_name_H-M   'P 1'
#
loop_
_entity.id
_entity.type
_entity.pdbx_description
1 polymer ?
#
loop_
_entity_poly.entity_id
_entity_poly.type
_entity_poly.pdbx_seq_one_letter_code
_entity_poly.pdbx_strand_id
1 'polypeptide(L)'
;MFFYRKYCRPMISFVGYNLHVARSSRWVDVPTSLHEGLDGILVEMVSRELLSAGLQEKDLIIRCNGKRVTTNLQLFEVLVENIAKTVEVTIVKAENCNTQSIYLPVEEAIEKCFYQWPISRYY
;
A
#
# COMPACT_ATOMS: atom_id res chain seq x y z
N MET A 1 -36.23 4.08 -12.25
CA MET A 1 -34.97 4.62 -12.80
C MET A 1 -33.84 4.02 -11.98
N PHE A 2 -33.13 3.02 -12.51
CA PHE A 2 -31.98 2.42 -11.83
C PHE A 2 -30.75 3.30 -12.08
N PHE A 3 -30.25 3.97 -11.05
CA PHE A 3 -28.94 4.60 -11.11
C PHE A 3 -27.89 3.51 -10.98
N TYR A 4 -27.34 3.06 -12.10
CA TYR A 4 -26.13 2.24 -12.09
C TYR A 4 -24.98 3.13 -11.60
N ARG A 5 -24.55 2.94 -10.35
CA ARG A 5 -23.30 3.53 -9.88
C ARG A 5 -22.18 2.74 -10.55
N LYS A 6 -21.40 3.38 -11.43
CA LYS A 6 -20.20 2.74 -11.99
C LYS A 6 -19.30 2.33 -10.82
N TYR A 7 -18.87 1.07 -10.81
CA TYR A 7 -17.89 0.61 -9.85
C TYR A 7 -16.58 1.33 -10.14
N CYS A 8 -16.02 2.00 -9.13
CA CYS A 8 -14.77 2.74 -9.20
C CYS A 8 -13.76 1.99 -8.33
N ARG A 9 -12.59 1.71 -8.87
CA ARG A 9 -11.55 0.97 -8.13
C ARG A 9 -10.68 1.98 -7.35
N PRO A 10 -10.28 1.70 -6.09
CA PRO A 10 -9.35 2.59 -5.40
C PRO A 10 -8.01 2.63 -6.13
N MET A 11 -7.22 3.65 -5.85
CA MET A 11 -5.87 3.83 -6.38
C MET A 11 -4.98 4.55 -5.36
N ILE A 12 -3.75 4.07 -5.26
CA ILE A 12 -2.70 4.63 -4.39
C ILE A 12 -1.40 4.71 -5.19
N SER A 13 -0.58 5.70 -4.91
CA SER A 13 0.62 5.99 -5.71
C SER A 13 1.87 5.26 -5.19
N PHE A 14 1.71 4.00 -4.76
CA PHE A 14 2.84 3.12 -4.42
C PHE A 14 2.63 1.67 -4.96
N VAL A 15 3.72 0.89 -5.11
CA VAL A 15 3.68 -0.56 -5.42
C VAL A 15 4.22 -1.27 -4.19
N GLY A 16 3.56 -2.35 -3.78
CA GLY A 16 4.11 -3.21 -2.75
C GLY A 16 3.67 -4.66 -2.88
N TYR A 17 4.44 -5.52 -2.21
CA TYR A 17 4.24 -6.95 -2.17
C TYR A 17 3.91 -7.42 -0.77
N ASN A 18 3.15 -8.51 -0.66
CA ASN A 18 3.02 -9.17 0.62
C ASN A 18 4.42 -9.62 1.09
N LEU A 19 4.81 -9.25 2.30
CA LEU A 19 6.15 -9.51 2.83
C LEU A 19 6.52 -11.00 2.80
N HIS A 20 5.57 -11.89 3.12
CA HIS A 20 5.79 -13.34 3.06
C HIS A 20 6.14 -13.85 1.65
N VAL A 21 5.60 -13.22 0.60
CA VAL A 21 5.97 -13.53 -0.80
C VAL A 21 7.34 -12.94 -1.13
N ALA A 22 7.58 -11.69 -0.75
CA ALA A 22 8.86 -11.01 -0.97
C ALA A 22 10.05 -11.76 -0.37
N ARG A 23 9.90 -12.32 0.84
CA ARG A 23 10.94 -13.14 1.52
C ARG A 23 11.36 -14.38 0.72
N SER A 24 10.47 -14.91 -0.12
CA SER A 24 10.75 -16.08 -0.96
C SER A 24 11.26 -15.68 -2.36
N SER A 25 11.27 -14.39 -2.68
CA SER A 25 11.68 -13.87 -3.98
C SER A 25 13.19 -13.88 -4.13
N ARG A 26 13.67 -14.15 -5.34
CA ARG A 26 15.08 -13.97 -5.73
C ARG A 26 15.40 -12.55 -6.19
N TRP A 27 14.37 -11.72 -6.37
CA TRP A 27 14.46 -10.42 -7.03
C TRP A 27 14.19 -9.23 -6.11
N VAL A 28 13.71 -9.49 -4.89
CA VAL A 28 13.32 -8.44 -3.93
C VAL A 28 14.24 -8.49 -2.72
N ASP A 29 14.99 -7.43 -2.51
CA ASP A 29 15.85 -7.27 -1.34
C ASP A 29 15.01 -6.87 -0.13
N VAL A 30 14.70 -7.86 0.72
CA VAL A 30 13.99 -7.62 1.98
C VAL A 30 14.99 -7.26 3.08
N PRO A 31 14.89 -6.06 3.71
CA PRO A 31 15.76 -5.67 4.82
C PRO A 31 15.75 -6.69 5.96
N THR A 32 16.92 -7.05 6.50
CA THR A 32 17.08 -8.06 7.56
C THR A 32 16.22 -7.75 8.79
N SER A 33 16.08 -6.45 9.11
CA SER A 33 15.22 -5.91 10.16
C SER A 33 13.75 -6.32 10.05
N LEU A 34 13.29 -6.68 8.85
CA LEU A 34 11.91 -7.07 8.58
C LEU A 34 11.74 -8.59 8.45
N HIS A 35 12.74 -9.44 8.74
CA HIS A 35 12.62 -10.91 8.61
C HIS A 35 11.96 -11.59 9.81
N GLU A 36 11.98 -10.97 11.00
CA GLU A 36 11.49 -11.58 12.23
C GLU A 36 10.05 -11.16 12.56
N GLY A 37 9.12 -12.12 12.58
CA GLY A 37 7.78 -11.98 13.19
C GLY A 37 6.81 -10.97 12.56
N LEU A 38 7.27 -10.14 11.61
CA LEU A 38 6.46 -9.15 10.92
C LEU A 38 5.79 -9.73 9.67
N ASP A 39 4.60 -9.19 9.37
CA ASP A 39 3.86 -9.38 8.13
C ASP A 39 3.24 -8.05 7.72
N GLY A 40 3.09 -7.82 6.42
CA GLY A 40 2.61 -6.56 5.89
C GLY A 40 2.82 -6.44 4.39
N ILE A 41 2.71 -5.21 3.89
CA ILE A 41 3.00 -4.87 2.50
C ILE A 41 4.36 -4.18 2.45
N LEU A 42 5.36 -4.87 1.89
CA LEU A 42 6.66 -4.29 1.61
C LEU A 42 6.52 -3.32 0.45
N VAL A 43 6.85 -2.06 0.69
CA VAL A 43 6.84 -1.02 -0.31
C VAL A 43 8.04 -1.20 -1.24
N GLU A 44 7.80 -1.41 -2.52
CA GLU A 44 8.86 -1.55 -3.53
C GLU A 44 9.18 -0.22 -4.17
N MET A 45 8.14 0.50 -4.59
CA MET A 45 8.26 1.79 -5.27
C MET A 45 7.29 2.77 -4.61
N VAL A 46 7.59 4.06 -4.70
CA VAL A 46 6.79 5.15 -4.13
C VAL A 46 6.82 6.36 -5.08
N SER A 47 5.67 7.03 -5.28
CA SER A 47 5.63 8.29 -6.03
C SER A 47 6.26 9.45 -5.25
N ARG A 48 6.66 10.54 -5.94
CA ARG A 48 7.29 11.71 -5.29
C ARG A 48 6.41 12.37 -4.23
N GLU A 49 5.10 12.35 -4.44
CA GLU A 49 4.11 12.87 -3.50
C GLU A 49 4.14 12.08 -2.19
N LEU A 50 4.22 10.76 -2.28
CA LEU A 50 4.24 9.88 -1.11
C LEU A 50 5.60 9.83 -0.41
N LEU A 51 6.71 10.04 -1.14
CA LEU A 51 8.01 10.30 -0.55
C LEU A 51 7.97 11.54 0.36
N SER A 52 7.29 12.60 -0.09
CA SER A 52 7.11 13.83 0.69
C SER A 52 6.18 13.61 1.90
N ALA A 53 5.25 12.66 1.82
CA ALA A 53 4.40 12.23 2.94
C ALA A 53 5.13 11.29 3.93
N GLY A 54 6.38 10.94 3.65
CA GLY A 54 7.23 10.13 4.53
C GLY A 54 7.13 8.61 4.29
N LEU A 55 6.46 8.15 3.24
CA LEU A 55 6.55 6.75 2.79
C LEU A 55 7.83 6.56 1.98
N GLN A 56 8.59 5.51 2.24
CA GLN A 56 9.83 5.22 1.50
C GLN A 56 9.84 3.79 0.97
N GLU A 57 10.70 3.56 -0.02
CA GLU A 57 11.00 2.21 -0.47
C GLU A 57 11.51 1.37 0.69
N LYS A 58 11.13 0.09 0.70
CA LYS A 58 11.45 -0.91 1.73
C LYS A 58 10.74 -0.71 3.07
N ASP A 59 9.97 0.36 3.25
CA ASP A 59 9.07 0.47 4.39
C ASP A 59 8.04 -0.68 4.36
N LEU A 60 7.56 -1.06 5.54
CA LEU A 60 6.54 -2.10 5.69
C LEU A 60 5.23 -1.50 6.19
N ILE A 61 4.19 -1.58 5.38
CA ILE A 61 2.83 -1.21 5.80
C ILE A 61 2.22 -2.37 6.58
N ILE A 62 1.79 -2.09 7.82
CA ILE A 62 1.24 -3.10 8.73
C ILE A 62 -0.23 -2.85 9.12
N ARG A 63 -0.71 -1.60 8.98
CA ARG A 63 -2.11 -1.23 9.24
C ARG A 63 -2.59 -0.15 8.29
N CYS A 64 -3.90 -0.15 8.02
CA CYS A 64 -4.60 0.90 7.29
C CYS A 64 -5.91 1.21 8.01
N ASN A 65 -6.15 2.48 8.37
CA ASN A 65 -7.28 2.92 9.20
C ASN A 65 -7.49 2.04 10.44
N GLY A 66 -6.41 1.76 11.18
CA GLY A 66 -6.43 0.89 12.36
C GLY A 66 -6.62 -0.61 12.11
N LYS A 67 -7.05 -1.02 10.91
CA LYS A 67 -7.18 -2.44 10.52
C LYS A 67 -5.80 -3.02 10.21
N ARG A 68 -5.50 -4.22 10.70
CA ARG A 68 -4.25 -4.94 10.38
C ARG A 68 -4.27 -5.34 8.91
N VAL A 69 -3.15 -5.16 8.22
CA VAL A 69 -2.97 -5.51 6.81
C VAL A 69 -1.73 -6.39 6.68
N THR A 70 -1.91 -7.63 6.22
CA THR A 70 -0.83 -8.58 5.90
C THR A 70 -0.81 -8.97 4.42
N THR A 71 -1.86 -8.64 3.68
CA THR A 71 -1.96 -8.91 2.23
C THR A 71 -2.50 -7.72 1.46
N ASN A 72 -2.11 -7.61 0.18
CA ASN A 72 -2.61 -6.56 -0.70
C ASN A 72 -4.13 -6.62 -0.88
N LEU A 73 -4.75 -7.81 -0.72
CA LEU A 73 -6.21 -7.95 -0.75
C LEU A 73 -6.86 -7.28 0.47
N GLN A 74 -6.30 -7.48 1.67
CA GLN A 74 -6.79 -6.78 2.87
C GLN A 74 -6.61 -5.27 2.75
N LEU A 75 -5.48 -4.81 2.19
CA LEU A 75 -5.28 -3.39 1.92
C LEU A 75 -6.37 -2.87 0.97
N PHE A 76 -6.61 -3.58 -0.13
CA PHE A 76 -7.64 -3.26 -1.11
C PHE A 76 -9.03 -3.10 -0.48
N GLU A 77 -9.43 -4.04 0.39
CA GLU A 77 -10.72 -4.00 1.10
C GLU A 77 -10.87 -2.74 1.97
N VAL A 78 -9.79 -2.25 2.59
CA VAL A 78 -9.84 -0.98 3.32
C VAL A 78 -9.94 0.20 2.36
N LEU A 79 -9.17 0.20 1.27
CA LEU A 79 -9.11 1.33 0.34
C LEU A 79 -10.41 1.53 -0.43
N VAL A 80 -11.11 0.47 -0.81
CA VAL A 80 -12.38 0.58 -1.57
C VAL A 80 -13.48 1.30 -0.78
N GLU A 81 -13.46 1.22 0.56
CA GLU A 81 -14.38 1.96 1.45
C GLU A 81 -14.00 3.45 1.60
N ASN A 82 -12.83 3.85 1.09
CA ASN A 82 -12.19 5.14 1.35
C ASN A 82 -11.76 5.89 0.08
N ILE A 83 -12.32 5.56 -1.09
CA ILE A 83 -12.08 6.30 -2.34
C ILE A 83 -12.42 7.79 -2.16
N ALA A 84 -11.55 8.65 -2.69
CA ALA A 84 -11.59 10.11 -2.55
C ALA A 84 -11.46 10.62 -1.10
N LYS A 85 -10.90 9.80 -0.20
CA LYS A 85 -10.58 10.17 1.19
C LYS A 85 -9.09 9.97 1.44
N THR A 86 -8.64 10.45 2.60
CA THR A 86 -7.32 10.15 3.14
C THR A 86 -7.43 9.00 4.15
N VAL A 87 -6.50 8.06 4.11
CA VAL A 87 -6.41 6.94 5.06
C VAL A 87 -5.14 7.06 5.89
N GLU A 88 -5.23 6.70 7.17
CA GLU A 88 -4.07 6.55 8.03
C GLU A 88 -3.40 5.20 7.73
N VAL A 89 -2.10 5.22 7.48
CA VAL A 89 -1.30 4.02 7.24
C VAL A 89 -0.19 3.95 8.26
N THR A 90 -0.15 2.86 9.02
CA THR A 90 0.93 2.59 9.97
C THR A 90 2.03 1.82 9.26
N ILE A 91 3.24 2.38 9.27
CA ILE A 91 4.43 1.83 8.63
C ILE A 91 5.51 1.51 9.65
N VAL A 92 6.28 0.45 9.39
CA VAL A 92 7.55 0.16 10.05
C VAL A 92 8.67 0.59 9.10
N LYS A 93 9.52 1.48 9.59
CA LYS A 93 10.68 2.00 8.86
C LYS A 93 11.77 0.94 8.76
N ALA A 94 12.27 0.67 7.56
CA ALA A 94 13.32 -0.31 7.35
C ALA A 94 14.64 0.06 8.05
N GLU A 95 14.95 1.36 8.08
CA GLU A 95 16.22 1.92 8.59
C GLU A 95 16.41 1.77 10.10
N ASN A 96 15.35 1.87 10.89
CA ASN A 96 15.42 1.98 12.34
C ASN A 96 14.34 1.17 13.09
N CYS A 97 13.52 0.41 12.37
CA CYS A 97 12.40 -0.38 12.91
C CYS A 97 11.34 0.44 13.64
N ASN A 98 11.38 1.77 13.56
CA ASN A 98 10.40 2.61 14.21
C ASN A 98 9.06 2.52 13.47
N THR A 99 8.00 2.52 14.27
CA THR A 99 6.64 2.56 13.74
C THR A 99 6.14 3.99 13.70
N GLN A 100 5.58 4.42 12.57
CA GLN A 100 4.93 5.72 12.46
C GLN A 100 3.66 5.63 11.62
N SER A 101 2.71 6.52 11.90
CA SER A 101 1.53 6.71 11.06
C SER A 101 1.78 7.84 10.05
N ILE A 102 1.40 7.58 8.80
CA ILE A 102 1.35 8.58 7.72
C ILE A 102 -0.06 8.61 7.14
N TYR A 103 -0.35 9.64 6.35
CA TYR A 103 -1.67 9.84 5.75
C TYR A 103 -1.55 9.79 4.24
N LEU A 104 -2.26 8.85 3.61
CA LEU A 104 -2.23 8.63 2.17
C LEU A 104 -3.57 8.97 1.53
N PRO A 105 -3.60 9.75 0.44
CA PRO A 105 -4.82 9.93 -0.35
C PRO A 105 -5.17 8.63 -1.09
N VAL A 106 -6.45 8.31 -1.14
CA VAL A 106 -7.00 7.22 -1.96
C VAL A 106 -7.73 7.83 -3.13
N GLU A 107 -7.16 7.66 -4.31
CA GLU A 107 -7.69 8.18 -5.56
C GLU A 107 -8.67 7.18 -6.19
N GLU A 108 -9.45 7.66 -7.15
CA GLU A 108 -10.19 6.81 -8.06
C GLU A 108 -9.26 6.35 -9.19
N ALA A 109 -9.29 5.05 -9.49
CA ALA A 109 -8.55 4.51 -10.61
C ALA A 109 -9.06 5.08 -11.93
N ILE A 110 -8.17 5.73 -12.67
CA ILE A 110 -8.43 6.07 -14.07
C ILE A 110 -8.67 4.80 -14.89
N GLU A 111 -9.49 4.90 -15.93
CA GLU A 111 -9.98 3.75 -16.71
C GLU A 111 -8.86 2.80 -17.18
N LYS A 112 -7.71 3.35 -17.60
CA LYS A 112 -6.55 2.56 -18.03
C LYS A 112 -5.89 1.72 -16.93
N CYS A 113 -6.06 2.09 -15.66
CA CYS A 113 -5.52 1.38 -14.50
C CYS A 113 -6.57 0.47 -13.84
N PHE A 114 -7.82 0.50 -14.30
CA PHE A 114 -8.94 -0.16 -13.64
C PHE A 114 -8.76 -1.68 -13.48
N TYR A 115 -8.12 -2.34 -14.45
CA TYR A 115 -7.85 -3.78 -14.42
C TYR A 115 -6.41 -4.16 -14.01
N GLN A 116 -5.57 -3.19 -13.62
CA GLN A 116 -4.16 -3.44 -13.29
C GLN A 116 -3.98 -3.88 -11.82
N TRP A 117 -3.10 -4.85 -11.56
CA TRP A 117 -2.71 -5.24 -10.20
C TRP A 117 -1.18 -5.23 -10.09
N PRO A 118 -0.58 -4.73 -8.98
CA PRO A 118 -1.21 -4.13 -7.81
C PRO A 118 -1.87 -2.77 -8.11
N ILE A 119 -2.56 -2.20 -7.12
CA ILE A 119 -3.39 -1.00 -7.24
C ILE A 119 -2.54 0.28 -7.35
N SER A 120 -1.74 0.42 -8.41
CA SER A 120 -0.66 1.40 -8.40
C SER A 120 -0.54 2.23 -9.67
N ARG A 121 -0.25 3.53 -9.51
CA ARG A 121 0.19 4.40 -10.60
C ARG A 121 1.71 4.50 -10.62
N TYR A 122 2.31 4.17 -11.75
CA TYR A 122 3.68 4.55 -12.08
C TYR A 122 3.71 5.17 -13.47
N TYR A 123 4.17 6.41 -13.55
CA TYR A 123 4.52 7.12 -14.79
C TYR A 123 5.88 7.76 -14.60
#